data_AF-C9YYV1-F1
#
_entry.id   AF-C9YYV1-F1
#
_cell.length_a   1.000
_cell.length_b   1.000
_cell.length_c   1.000
_cell.angle_alpha   90.00
_cell.angle_beta   90.00
_cell.angle_gamma   90.00
#
_symmetry.space_group_name_H-M   'P 1'
#
loop_
_entity.id
_entity.type
_entity.pdbx_description
1 polymer ?
#
loop_
_entity_poly.entity_id
_entity_poly.type
_entity_poly.pdbx_seq_one_letter_code
_entity_poly.pdbx_strand_id
1 'polypeptide(L)'
;MSAGGALARLERTERGWWWAGNDEARRALSAVPFPHPDSYDEADDQLAAREPQAEAFEDEAAYADAWRAWDDEAGEFEDMKTAGAVVVQEHGCGFSTLPAVTGPLAGTVWWDGRATCDRIVPLSLDHLGAARPVRFAEWLRHGSWALLPPDWPRHPSTPVAPGRRLNCG
;
A
#
# COMPACT_ATOMS: atom_id res chain seq x y z
N MET A 1 -18.84 1.60 16.17
CA MET A 1 -18.22 2.65 15.34
C MET A 1 -17.13 1.97 14.53
N SER A 2 -17.24 1.98 13.20
CA SER A 2 -16.40 1.18 12.29
C SER A 2 -14.99 1.77 12.25
N ALA A 3 -14.00 1.00 12.68
CA ALA A 3 -12.58 1.32 12.47
C ALA A 3 -12.10 0.93 11.05
N GLY A 4 -13.02 0.50 10.16
CA GLY A 4 -12.75 0.34 8.74
C GLY A 4 -13.36 1.50 7.98
N GLY A 5 -12.54 2.26 7.24
CA GLY A 5 -13.03 3.32 6.35
C GLY A 5 -14.00 2.81 5.30
N ALA A 6 -14.62 3.72 4.54
CA ALA A 6 -15.58 3.34 3.51
C ALA A 6 -14.91 2.47 2.44
N LEU A 7 -15.59 1.40 2.04
CA LEU A 7 -15.15 0.57 0.91
C LEU A 7 -15.34 1.34 -0.39
N ALA A 8 -14.32 1.31 -1.25
CA ALA A 8 -14.41 1.83 -2.61
C ALA A 8 -15.50 1.06 -3.37
N ARG A 9 -16.48 1.79 -3.88
CA ARG A 9 -17.59 1.21 -4.62
C ARG A 9 -17.19 0.98 -6.07
N LEU A 10 -17.57 -0.18 -6.63
CA LEU A 10 -17.51 -0.38 -8.07
C LEU A 10 -18.71 0.30 -8.76
N GLU A 11 -18.42 1.19 -9.70
CA GLU A 11 -19.40 2.06 -10.36
C GLU A 11 -19.26 1.97 -11.88
N ARG A 12 -20.36 2.18 -12.60
CA ARG A 12 -20.36 2.23 -14.06
C ARG A 12 -20.12 3.68 -14.50
N THR A 13 -19.04 3.91 -15.23
CA THR A 13 -18.65 5.18 -15.84
C THR A 13 -18.83 5.12 -17.36
N GLU A 14 -18.58 6.23 -18.05
CA GLU A 14 -18.55 6.30 -19.52
C GLU A 14 -17.50 5.39 -20.16
N ARG A 15 -16.44 5.04 -19.39
CA ARG A 15 -15.32 4.20 -19.82
C ARG A 15 -15.42 2.76 -19.31
N GLY A 16 -16.57 2.36 -18.77
CA GLY A 16 -16.81 1.02 -18.23
C GLY A 16 -16.88 0.99 -16.71
N TRP A 17 -16.55 -0.13 -16.08
CA TRP A 17 -16.58 -0.25 -14.62
C TRP A 17 -15.32 0.35 -13.99
N TRP A 18 -15.48 1.06 -12.87
CA TRP A 18 -14.36 1.65 -12.15
C TRP A 18 -14.62 1.75 -10.64
N TRP A 19 -13.54 1.73 -9.86
CA TRP A 19 -13.60 1.87 -8.41
C TRP A 19 -13.61 3.35 -8.02
N ALA A 20 -14.66 3.77 -7.33
CA ALA A 20 -14.76 5.13 -6.78
C ALA A 20 -13.57 5.43 -5.85
N GLY A 21 -13.08 6.68 -5.89
CA GLY A 21 -11.93 7.10 -5.08
C GLY A 21 -10.56 6.72 -5.65
N ASN A 22 -10.50 6.02 -6.79
CA ASN A 22 -9.26 5.78 -7.53
C ASN A 22 -9.15 6.75 -8.70
N ASP A 23 -7.99 7.40 -8.84
CA ASP A 23 -7.71 8.39 -9.88
C ASP A 23 -7.39 7.75 -11.26
N GLU A 24 -7.15 8.61 -12.24
CA GLU A 24 -6.87 8.20 -13.61
C GLU A 24 -5.44 7.64 -13.78
N ALA A 25 -4.47 8.08 -12.99
CA ALA A 25 -3.11 7.54 -13.01
C ALA A 25 -3.12 6.06 -12.62
N ARG A 26 -3.83 5.73 -11.52
CA ARG A 26 -4.05 4.35 -11.10
C ARG A 26 -4.85 3.54 -12.12
N ARG A 27 -5.81 4.16 -12.84
CA ARG A 27 -6.48 3.50 -13.97
C ARG A 27 -5.47 3.12 -15.05
N ALA A 28 -4.61 4.04 -15.46
CA ALA A 28 -3.61 3.80 -16.49
C ALA A 28 -2.67 2.65 -16.11
N LEU A 29 -2.30 2.55 -14.83
CA LEU A 29 -1.42 1.52 -14.30
C LEU A 29 -2.11 0.17 -13.99
N SER A 30 -3.44 0.09 -14.10
CA SER A 30 -4.17 -1.15 -13.75
C SER A 30 -3.82 -2.36 -14.62
N ALA A 31 -3.29 -2.13 -15.84
CA ALA A 31 -2.87 -3.19 -16.75
C ALA A 31 -1.42 -3.65 -16.53
N VAL A 32 -0.65 -2.94 -15.72
CA VAL A 32 0.72 -3.30 -15.35
C VAL A 32 0.67 -4.32 -14.20
N PRO A 33 1.53 -5.36 -14.17
CA PRO A 33 1.55 -6.31 -13.06
C PRO A 33 1.86 -5.65 -11.71
N PHE A 34 1.13 -6.04 -10.66
CA PHE A 34 1.47 -5.64 -9.29
C PHE A 34 2.83 -6.21 -8.88
N PRO A 35 3.82 -5.35 -8.55
CA PRO A 35 5.16 -5.80 -8.18
C PRO A 35 5.16 -6.39 -6.77
N HIS A 36 6.03 -7.37 -6.54
CA HIS A 36 6.30 -7.81 -5.18
C HIS A 36 7.19 -6.76 -4.49
N PRO A 37 6.99 -6.44 -3.19
CA PRO A 37 7.83 -5.47 -2.49
C PRO A 37 9.33 -5.70 -2.67
N ASP A 38 9.80 -6.92 -2.41
CA ASP A 38 11.20 -7.32 -2.60
C ASP A 38 11.76 -7.09 -4.02
N SER A 39 10.91 -6.89 -5.04
CA SER A 39 11.36 -6.68 -6.43
C SER A 39 11.87 -5.28 -6.70
N TYR A 40 11.58 -4.31 -5.83
CA TYR A 40 11.98 -2.92 -6.01
C TYR A 40 12.88 -2.38 -4.90
N ASP A 41 13.25 -3.19 -3.90
CA ASP A 41 14.10 -2.78 -2.78
C ASP A 41 15.43 -2.14 -3.24
N GLU A 42 16.14 -2.78 -4.19
CA GLU A 42 17.41 -2.25 -4.69
C GLU A 42 17.21 -0.94 -5.49
N ALA A 43 16.11 -0.83 -6.24
CA ALA A 43 15.79 0.38 -6.98
C ALA A 43 15.41 1.53 -6.03
N ASP A 44 14.76 1.22 -4.91
CA ASP A 44 14.50 2.16 -3.82
C ASP A 44 15.80 2.73 -3.24
N ASP A 45 16.73 1.84 -2.88
CA ASP A 45 18.04 2.23 -2.34
C ASP A 45 18.82 3.11 -3.35
N GLN A 46 18.76 2.77 -4.64
CA GLN A 46 19.41 3.54 -5.70
C GLN A 46 18.77 4.90 -5.93
N LEU A 47 17.44 5.02 -5.79
CA LEU A 47 16.73 6.29 -5.91
C LEU A 47 17.05 7.19 -4.69
N ALA A 48 17.00 6.63 -3.48
CA ALA A 48 17.33 7.34 -2.25
C ALA A 48 18.78 7.83 -2.24
N ALA A 49 19.73 7.01 -2.72
CA ALA A 49 21.14 7.41 -2.82
C ALA A 49 21.39 8.56 -3.81
N ARG A 50 20.46 8.82 -4.74
CA ARG A 50 20.52 9.92 -5.70
C ARG A 50 19.75 11.16 -5.26
N GLU A 51 19.14 11.15 -4.07
CA GLU A 51 18.43 12.31 -3.53
C GLU A 51 19.37 13.53 -3.48
N PRO A 52 19.05 14.64 -4.18
CA PRO A 52 19.87 15.83 -4.19
C PRO A 52 20.09 16.36 -2.77
N GLN A 53 21.35 16.55 -2.39
CA GLN A 53 21.73 17.15 -1.11
C GLN A 53 22.06 18.62 -1.34
N ALA A 54 21.50 19.53 -0.55
CA ALA A 54 21.66 20.97 -0.72
C ALA A 54 23.15 21.40 -0.73
N GLU A 55 23.99 20.74 0.06
CA GLU A 55 25.42 21.00 0.18
C GLU A 55 26.22 20.66 -1.08
N ALA A 56 25.66 19.87 -2.01
CA ALA A 56 26.29 19.51 -3.27
C ALA A 56 26.15 20.59 -4.36
N PHE A 57 25.42 21.67 -4.09
CA PHE A 57 25.11 22.72 -5.06
C PHE A 57 25.62 24.07 -4.57
N GLU A 58 26.22 24.83 -5.49
CA GLU A 58 26.68 26.20 -5.20
C GLU A 58 25.53 27.23 -5.28
N ASP A 59 24.42 26.87 -5.93
CA ASP A 59 23.29 27.74 -6.21
C ASP A 59 21.96 27.07 -5.82
N GLU A 60 21.10 27.83 -5.15
CA GLU A 60 19.80 27.36 -4.66
C GLU A 60 18.83 27.04 -5.81
N ALA A 61 18.88 27.78 -6.92
CA ALA A 61 18.05 27.46 -8.07
C ALA A 61 18.49 26.13 -8.72
N ALA A 62 19.80 25.90 -8.87
CA ALA A 62 20.33 24.62 -9.34
C ALA A 62 19.93 23.44 -8.44
N TYR A 63 19.98 23.61 -7.11
CA TYR A 63 19.48 22.60 -6.16
C TYR A 63 17.98 22.34 -6.35
N ALA A 64 17.17 23.40 -6.40
CA ALA A 64 15.72 23.29 -6.56
C ALA A 64 15.33 22.60 -7.88
N ASP A 65 16.07 22.84 -8.96
CA ASP A 65 15.87 22.18 -10.25
C ASP A 65 16.20 20.69 -10.18
N ALA A 66 17.32 20.33 -9.54
CA ALA A 66 17.71 18.94 -9.34
C ALA A 66 16.73 18.19 -8.42
N TRP A 67 16.29 18.84 -7.34
CA TRP A 67 15.33 18.28 -6.40
C TRP A 67 13.99 17.99 -7.08
N ARG A 68 13.46 18.91 -7.90
CA ARG A 68 12.21 18.67 -8.65
C ARG A 68 12.33 17.52 -9.64
N ALA A 69 13.45 17.42 -10.36
CA ALA A 69 13.67 16.31 -11.28
C ALA A 69 13.70 14.95 -10.56
N TRP A 70 14.31 14.90 -9.38
CA TRP A 70 14.33 13.70 -8.54
C TRP A 70 12.94 13.40 -7.94
N ASP A 71 12.20 14.41 -7.47
CA ASP A 71 10.85 14.26 -6.91
C ASP A 71 9.85 13.75 -7.97
N ASP A 72 9.95 14.24 -9.21
CA ASP A 72 9.16 13.75 -10.34
C ASP A 72 9.46 12.26 -10.62
N GLU A 73 10.75 11.88 -10.67
CA GLU A 73 11.17 10.47 -10.83
C GLU A 73 10.67 9.59 -9.67
N ALA A 74 10.80 10.08 -8.44
CA ALA A 74 10.37 9.38 -7.24
C ALA A 74 8.85 9.19 -7.22
N GLY A 75 8.08 10.20 -7.61
CA GLY A 75 6.62 10.11 -7.73
C GLY A 75 6.18 9.04 -8.73
N GLU A 76 6.79 9.01 -9.92
CA GLU A 76 6.52 7.97 -10.92
C GLU A 76 6.88 6.56 -10.38
N PHE A 77 8.00 6.45 -9.67
CA PHE A 77 8.43 5.20 -9.06
C PHE A 77 7.48 4.73 -7.96
N GLU A 78 7.02 5.63 -7.10
CA GLU A 78 6.01 5.35 -6.07
C GLU A 78 4.68 4.89 -6.69
N ASP A 79 4.23 5.51 -7.78
CA ASP A 79 3.03 5.06 -8.48
C ASP A 79 3.19 3.62 -8.99
N MET A 80 4.37 3.28 -9.52
CA MET A 80 4.69 1.94 -10.01
C MET A 80 4.68 0.86 -8.92
N LYS A 81 5.01 1.17 -7.66
CA LYS A 81 4.92 0.23 -6.53
C LYS A 81 3.48 -0.27 -6.27
N THR A 82 2.47 0.45 -6.74
CA THR A 82 1.05 0.07 -6.62
C THR A 82 0.37 -0.24 -7.95
N ALA A 83 1.15 -0.31 -9.03
CA ALA A 83 0.65 -0.66 -10.34
C ALA A 83 -0.11 -2.00 -10.30
N GLY A 84 -1.14 -2.19 -11.13
CA GLY A 84 -1.91 -3.43 -11.10
C GLY A 84 -2.70 -3.72 -9.83
N ALA A 85 -2.80 -2.76 -8.90
CA ALA A 85 -3.69 -2.80 -7.75
C ALA A 85 -4.67 -1.62 -7.78
N VAL A 86 -5.74 -1.74 -6.99
CA VAL A 86 -6.69 -0.65 -6.74
C VAL A 86 -6.81 -0.43 -5.24
N VAL A 87 -7.11 0.79 -4.82
CA VAL A 87 -7.52 1.05 -3.44
C VAL A 87 -8.94 0.57 -3.27
N VAL A 88 -9.15 -0.40 -2.36
CA VAL A 88 -10.48 -0.86 -1.98
C VAL A 88 -10.98 -0.27 -0.66
N GLN A 89 -10.07 0.22 0.17
CA GLN A 89 -10.39 0.84 1.44
C GLN A 89 -9.28 1.81 1.86
N GLU A 90 -9.65 3.05 2.14
CA GLU A 90 -8.79 4.05 2.79
C GLU A 90 -8.97 3.98 4.30
N HIS A 91 -7.88 4.14 5.05
CA HIS A 91 -7.88 4.11 6.51
C HIS A 91 -7.46 5.45 7.14
N GLY A 92 -7.28 6.50 6.32
CA GLY A 92 -6.74 7.78 6.75
C GLY A 92 -5.22 7.72 6.89
N CYS A 93 -4.58 8.89 7.11
CA CYS A 93 -3.12 9.01 7.25
C CYS A 93 -2.32 8.44 6.05
N GLY A 94 -2.93 8.35 4.87
CA GLY A 94 -2.32 7.75 3.69
C GLY A 94 -2.24 6.22 3.70
N PHE A 95 -2.90 5.55 4.64
CA PHE A 95 -2.99 4.10 4.68
C PHE A 95 -4.13 3.57 3.83
N SER A 96 -3.84 2.58 3.00
CA SER A 96 -4.85 1.99 2.13
C SER A 96 -4.74 0.47 2.06
N THR A 97 -5.82 -0.17 1.63
CA THR A 97 -5.83 -1.61 1.34
C THR A 97 -5.91 -1.82 -0.16
N LEU A 98 -5.00 -2.65 -0.65
CA LEU A 98 -4.73 -2.87 -2.06
C LEU A 98 -5.00 -4.32 -2.45
N PRO A 99 -6.14 -4.65 -3.08
CA PRO A 99 -6.25 -5.85 -3.88
C PRO A 99 -5.44 -5.72 -5.18
N ALA A 100 -4.51 -6.66 -5.38
CA ALA A 100 -3.83 -6.82 -6.66
C ALA A 100 -4.82 -7.42 -7.68
N VAL A 101 -4.96 -6.78 -8.83
CA VAL A 101 -5.87 -7.18 -9.91
C VAL A 101 -5.15 -7.74 -11.14
N THR A 102 -3.90 -7.34 -11.36
CA THR A 102 -3.11 -7.73 -12.54
C THR A 102 -1.75 -8.30 -12.13
N GLY A 103 -1.29 -9.32 -12.85
CA GLY A 103 0.02 -9.95 -12.64
C GLY A 103 -0.01 -11.22 -11.77
N PRO A 104 1.17 -11.78 -11.43
CA PRO A 104 1.30 -13.05 -10.69
C PRO A 104 0.69 -13.03 -9.29
N LEU A 105 0.60 -11.84 -8.68
CA LEU A 105 0.02 -11.63 -7.36
C LEU A 105 -1.49 -11.33 -7.41
N ALA A 106 -2.13 -11.35 -8.58
CA ALA A 106 -3.55 -11.04 -8.70
C ALA A 106 -4.44 -11.90 -7.79
N GLY A 107 -5.42 -11.27 -7.14
CA GLY A 107 -6.31 -11.88 -6.16
C GLY A 107 -5.80 -11.89 -4.73
N THR A 108 -4.59 -11.39 -4.48
CA THR A 108 -4.04 -11.15 -3.13
C THR A 108 -4.35 -9.76 -2.62
N VAL A 109 -4.27 -9.56 -1.30
CA VAL A 109 -4.56 -8.28 -0.64
C VAL A 109 -3.38 -7.82 0.21
N TRP A 110 -3.07 -6.53 0.09
CA TRP A 110 -1.92 -5.89 0.69
C TRP A 110 -2.33 -4.64 1.46
N TRP A 111 -1.46 -4.23 2.37
CA TRP A 111 -1.56 -2.96 3.08
C TRP A 111 -0.54 -1.99 2.52
N ASP A 112 -1.01 -0.85 2.04
CA ASP A 112 -0.15 0.29 1.70
C ASP A 112 0.09 1.13 2.95
N GLY A 113 1.30 1.03 3.47
CA GLY A 113 1.78 1.78 4.62
C GLY A 113 2.80 2.85 4.25
N ARG A 114 3.00 3.15 2.95
CA ARG A 114 4.14 3.95 2.50
C ARG A 114 4.17 5.35 3.08
N ALA A 115 3.01 6.01 3.23
CA ALA A 115 2.91 7.34 3.80
C ALA A 115 3.47 7.51 5.24
N THR A 116 3.79 6.43 5.96
CA THR A 116 4.34 6.50 7.32
C THR A 116 5.50 5.53 7.59
N CYS A 117 5.55 4.42 6.85
CA CYS A 117 6.52 3.36 7.10
C CYS A 117 7.28 2.95 5.84
N ASP A 118 7.07 3.63 4.70
CA ASP A 118 7.71 3.37 3.40
C ASP A 118 7.59 1.90 2.96
N ARG A 119 6.49 1.23 3.33
CA ARG A 119 6.31 -0.21 3.10
C ARG A 119 4.93 -0.55 2.59
N ILE A 120 4.89 -1.48 1.65
CA ILE A 120 3.71 -2.27 1.31
C ILE A 120 3.91 -3.66 1.90
N VAL A 121 2.97 -4.12 2.72
CA VAL A 121 3.10 -5.40 3.43
C VAL A 121 1.93 -6.33 3.08
N PRO A 122 2.17 -7.66 3.03
CA PRO A 122 1.09 -8.60 2.79
C PRO A 122 0.13 -8.60 3.99
N LEU A 123 -1.17 -8.52 3.72
CA LEU A 123 -2.15 -8.84 4.75
C LEU A 123 -2.19 -10.36 4.87
N SER A 124 -1.91 -10.89 6.06
CA SER A 124 -1.78 -12.33 6.26
C SER A 124 -2.53 -12.82 7.50
N LEU A 125 -2.97 -14.07 7.45
CA LEU A 125 -3.43 -14.82 8.62
C LEU A 125 -2.27 -15.42 9.42
N ASP A 126 -1.10 -15.55 8.79
CA ASP A 126 0.12 -16.10 9.37
C ASP A 126 1.33 -15.26 8.97
N HIS A 127 1.93 -14.61 9.97
CA HIS A 127 3.12 -13.77 9.81
C HIS A 127 4.40 -14.51 10.21
N LEU A 128 4.32 -15.82 10.48
CA LEU A 128 5.49 -16.64 10.78
C LEU A 128 6.17 -17.04 9.47
N GLY A 129 7.31 -16.41 9.16
CA GLY A 129 8.09 -16.67 7.95
C GLY A 129 7.67 -15.80 6.76
N ALA A 130 7.67 -16.35 5.55
CA ALA A 130 7.19 -15.64 4.36
C ALA A 130 5.66 -15.52 4.42
N ALA A 131 5.18 -14.37 4.93
CA ALA A 131 3.77 -14.11 5.14
C ALA A 131 2.98 -14.24 3.83
N ARG A 132 2.14 -15.28 3.72
CA ARG A 132 1.31 -15.51 2.54
C ARG A 132 0.18 -14.48 2.51
N PRO A 133 0.08 -13.63 1.47
CA PRO A 133 -1.04 -12.71 1.35
C PRO A 133 -2.38 -13.45 1.35
N VAL A 134 -3.36 -12.90 2.06
CA VAL A 134 -4.75 -13.38 2.00
C VAL A 134 -5.37 -13.05 0.66
N ARG A 135 -6.43 -13.79 0.33
CA ARG A 135 -7.32 -13.46 -0.79
C ARG A 135 -8.45 -12.53 -0.35
N PHE A 136 -9.11 -11.91 -1.32
CA PHE A 136 -10.22 -10.97 -1.09
C PHE A 136 -11.30 -11.51 -0.14
N ALA A 137 -11.72 -12.77 -0.28
CA ALA A 137 -12.75 -13.37 0.57
C ALA A 137 -12.29 -13.62 2.03
N GLU A 138 -10.99 -13.88 2.23
CA GLU A 138 -10.40 -13.95 3.58
C GLU A 138 -10.35 -12.55 4.18
N TRP A 139 -9.84 -11.57 3.44
CA TRP A 139 -9.83 -10.16 3.87
C TRP A 139 -11.23 -9.65 4.26
N LEU A 140 -12.27 -9.90 3.46
CA LEU A 140 -13.64 -9.49 3.79
C LEU A 140 -14.15 -10.03 5.14
N ARG A 141 -13.66 -11.18 5.59
CA ARG A 141 -14.06 -11.77 6.88
C ARG A 141 -13.32 -11.18 8.08
N HIS A 142 -12.07 -10.76 7.88
CA HIS A 142 -11.18 -10.37 8.97
C HIS A 142 -10.94 -8.85 9.06
N GLY A 143 -10.98 -8.14 7.93
CA GLY A 143 -10.59 -6.74 7.82
C GLY A 143 -9.07 -6.53 7.86
N SER A 144 -8.61 -5.37 7.38
CA SER A 144 -7.18 -5.11 7.18
C SER A 144 -6.37 -5.09 8.48
N TRP A 145 -6.86 -4.37 9.50
CA TRP A 145 -6.14 -4.20 10.77
C TRP A 145 -5.85 -5.52 11.49
N ALA A 146 -6.73 -6.52 11.37
CA ALA A 146 -6.55 -7.82 12.00
C ALA A 146 -5.51 -8.71 11.29
N LEU A 147 -5.14 -8.35 10.06
CA LEU A 147 -4.24 -9.10 9.18
C LEU A 147 -2.88 -8.44 9.01
N LEU A 148 -2.64 -7.32 9.71
CA LEU A 148 -1.34 -6.65 9.71
C LEU A 148 -0.29 -7.45 10.50
N PRO A 149 1.00 -7.29 10.17
CA PRO A 149 2.10 -7.82 10.95
C PRO A 149 2.00 -7.40 12.43
N PRO A 150 2.40 -8.26 13.38
CA PRO A 150 2.27 -7.98 14.80
C PRO A 150 3.11 -6.79 15.29
N ASP A 151 4.19 -6.47 14.58
CA ASP A 151 5.09 -5.34 14.78
C ASP A 151 4.58 -4.03 14.15
N TRP A 152 3.47 -4.07 13.41
CA TRP A 152 2.86 -2.86 12.85
C TRP A 152 2.29 -1.96 13.97
N PRO A 153 2.49 -0.64 13.92
CA PRO A 153 1.94 0.28 14.92
C PRO A 153 0.41 0.12 15.01
N ARG A 154 -0.08 -0.34 16.17
CA ARG A 154 -1.52 -0.54 16.36
C ARG A 154 -2.22 0.80 16.52
N HIS A 155 -3.26 1.05 15.72
CA HIS A 155 -4.20 2.12 16.01
C HIS A 155 -5.00 1.77 17.28
N PRO A 156 -5.19 2.71 18.24
CA PRO A 156 -5.85 2.43 19.53
C PRO A 156 -7.35 2.04 19.45
N SER A 157 -7.91 1.86 18.26
CA SER A 157 -9.36 1.75 18.05
C SER A 157 -9.86 0.35 17.64
N THR A 158 -9.00 -0.68 17.61
CA THR A 158 -9.45 -2.04 17.30
C THR A 158 -9.95 -2.74 18.57
N PRO A 159 -11.24 -3.10 18.70
CA PRO A 159 -11.71 -3.85 19.85
C PRO A 159 -11.12 -5.26 19.81
N VAL A 160 -10.47 -5.67 20.89
CA VAL A 160 -10.10 -7.06 21.14
C VAL A 160 -11.40 -7.87 21.20
N ALA A 161 -11.62 -8.76 20.25
CA ALA A 161 -12.64 -9.79 20.42
C ALA A 161 -12.26 -10.61 21.66
N PRO A 162 -13.14 -10.75 22.67
CA PRO A 162 -12.81 -11.52 23.87
C PRO A 162 -12.71 -13.00 23.50
N GLY A 163 -11.48 -13.46 23.25
CA GLY A 163 -11.14 -14.86 23.19
C GLY A 163 -11.44 -15.49 24.55
N ARG A 164 -12.38 -16.44 24.54
CA ARG A 164 -12.76 -17.29 25.68
C ARG A 164 -11.53 -17.70 26.50
N ARG A 165 -11.57 -17.39 27.80
CA ARG A 165 -10.64 -17.98 28.77
C ARG A 165 -10.82 -19.50 28.76
N LEU A 166 -9.80 -20.22 28.33
CA LEU A 166 -9.58 -21.59 28.79
C LEU A 166 -8.84 -21.46 30.12
N ASN A 167 -9.53 -21.78 31.21
CA ASN A 167 -8.92 -21.94 32.53
C ASN A 167 -8.13 -23.24 32.54
N CYS A 168 -6.87 -23.18 32.97
CA CYS A 168 -6.18 -24.31 33.57
C CYS A 168 -5.75 -23.89 34.97
N GLY A 169 -6.30 -24.58 35.97
CA GLY A 169 -5.64 -24.78 37.26
C GLY A 169 -4.72 -25.98 37.20
#